data_AF-K1T5F6-F1
#
_entry.id   AF-K1T5F6-F1
#
_cell.length_a   1.000
_cell.length_b   1.000
_cell.length_c   1.000
_cell.angle_alpha   90.00
_cell.angle_beta   90.00
_cell.angle_gamma   90.00
#
_symmetry.space_group_name_H-M   'P 1'
#
loop_
_entity.id
_entity.type
_entity.pdbx_description
1 polymer ?
#
loop_
_entity_poly.entity_id
_entity_poly.type
_entity_poly.pdbx_seq_one_letter_code
_entity_poly.pdbx_strand_id
1 'polypeptide(L)'
;RNIILSKTDSAKIVETNNKINVDSLFNSYTLAEKDKTLGSAADRTESLASEWNMKSYQTTDADNNIRKHEADWHKKITLSISCLIFFFIGAPLGAIIRKGGLGMPVVVSVLIFVIYYIIDSGATRVAKSGEMNMVLGVWMSTIVLAPIGAFFTYKSNNDSVVFNAEV
;
A
#
# COMPACT_ATOMS: atom_id res chain seq x y z
N ARG A 1 19.40 -26.04 -15.67
CA ARG A 1 18.99 -26.23 -17.08
C ARG A 1 17.72 -25.43 -17.30
N ASN A 2 17.80 -24.24 -17.90
CA ASN A 2 16.62 -23.43 -18.22
C ASN A 2 15.93 -24.03 -19.44
N ILE A 3 14.71 -24.50 -19.26
CA ILE A 3 13.90 -25.08 -20.34
C ILE A 3 13.20 -23.91 -21.01
N ILE A 4 13.74 -23.45 -22.13
CA ILE A 4 13.13 -22.39 -22.94
C ILE A 4 12.00 -23.06 -23.72
N LEU A 5 10.76 -22.92 -23.22
CA LEU A 5 9.57 -23.43 -23.90
C LEU A 5 9.21 -22.47 -25.04
N SER A 6 9.42 -22.90 -26.28
CA SER A 6 8.98 -22.15 -27.48
C SER A 6 7.46 -22.26 -27.64
N LYS A 7 6.79 -21.24 -28.21
CA LYS A 7 5.35 -21.28 -28.54
C LYS A 7 4.96 -22.49 -29.40
N THR A 8 5.90 -23.00 -30.20
CA THR A 8 5.74 -24.20 -31.03
C THR A 8 5.69 -25.49 -30.21
N ASP A 9 6.34 -25.52 -29.05
CA ASP A 9 6.33 -26.67 -28.15
C ASP A 9 5.04 -26.72 -27.34
N SER A 10 4.51 -25.55 -26.93
CA SER A 10 3.19 -25.46 -26.31
C SER A 10 2.07 -25.94 -27.24
N ALA A 11 2.16 -25.65 -28.54
CA ALA A 11 1.17 -26.09 -29.53
C ALA A 11 1.21 -27.61 -29.76
N LYS A 12 2.40 -28.22 -29.82
CA LYS A 12 2.56 -29.68 -29.96
C LYS A 12 2.11 -30.46 -28.71
N ILE A 13 2.25 -29.88 -27.52
CA ILE A 13 1.71 -30.46 -26.28
C ILE A 13 0.17 -30.42 -26.30
N VAL A 14 -0.42 -29.38 -26.87
CA VAL A 14 -1.89 -29.27 -27.05
C VAL A 14 -2.40 -30.21 -28.15
N GLU A 15 -1.64 -30.44 -29.22
CA GLU A 15 -2.00 -31.46 -30.24
C GLU A 15 -1.82 -32.90 -29.72
N THR A 16 -0.87 -33.12 -28.81
CA THR A 16 -0.73 -34.38 -28.05
C THR A 16 -1.73 -34.43 -26.88
N ASN A 17 -2.91 -33.82 -27.04
CA ASN A 17 -4.09 -34.15 -26.23
C ASN A 17 -4.59 -35.56 -26.63
N ASN A 18 -3.79 -36.58 -26.32
CA ASN A 18 -4.39 -37.86 -25.97
C ASN A 18 -5.23 -37.56 -24.74
N LYS A 19 -6.52 -37.28 -24.96
CA LYS A 19 -7.55 -37.24 -23.92
C LYS A 19 -7.63 -38.65 -23.37
N ILE A 20 -6.69 -39.01 -22.51
CA ILE A 20 -6.74 -40.24 -21.74
C ILE A 20 -8.00 -40.10 -20.90
N ASN A 21 -9.02 -40.84 -21.30
CA ASN A 21 -10.32 -40.77 -20.69
C ASN A 21 -10.23 -41.54 -19.36
N VAL A 22 -9.86 -40.82 -18.30
CA VAL A 22 -9.60 -41.35 -16.96
C VAL A 22 -10.77 -42.19 -16.43
N ASP A 23 -11.99 -41.84 -16.81
CA ASP A 23 -13.21 -42.55 -16.43
C ASP A 23 -13.29 -43.95 -17.07
N SER A 24 -12.86 -44.08 -18.33
CA SER A 24 -12.82 -45.37 -19.02
C SER A 24 -11.77 -46.32 -18.44
N LEU A 25 -10.62 -45.78 -18.03
CA LEU A 25 -9.55 -46.56 -17.37
C LEU A 25 -9.97 -46.99 -15.96
N PHE A 26 -10.61 -46.09 -15.21
CA PHE A 26 -11.13 -46.40 -13.89
C PHE A 26 -12.20 -47.50 -13.92
N ASN A 27 -13.10 -47.47 -14.91
CA ASN A 27 -14.11 -48.50 -15.08
C ASN A 27 -13.54 -49.89 -15.40
N SER A 28 -12.39 -49.95 -16.07
CA SER A 28 -11.69 -51.19 -16.43
C SER A 28 -10.98 -51.89 -15.26
N TYR A 29 -10.86 -51.23 -14.09
CA TYR A 29 -10.21 -51.79 -12.91
C TYR A 29 -11.08 -52.76 -12.11
N THR A 30 -10.42 -53.68 -11.40
CA THR A 30 -11.05 -54.57 -10.42
C THR A 30 -11.52 -53.79 -9.18
N LEU A 31 -12.47 -54.36 -8.41
CA LEU A 31 -13.01 -53.72 -7.20
C LEU A 31 -11.92 -53.33 -6.18
N ALA A 32 -10.93 -54.19 -5.96
CA ALA A 32 -9.81 -53.92 -5.05
C ALA A 32 -8.87 -52.81 -5.57
N GLU A 33 -8.66 -52.72 -6.88
CA GLU A 33 -7.86 -51.64 -7.49
C GLU A 33 -8.61 -50.30 -7.44
N LYS A 34 -9.94 -50.31 -7.58
CA LYS A 34 -10.78 -49.12 -7.42
C LYS A 34 -10.68 -48.55 -6.00
N ASP A 35 -10.84 -49.37 -4.96
CA ASP A 35 -10.75 -48.91 -3.57
C ASP A 35 -9.35 -48.35 -3.25
N LYS A 36 -8.29 -49.02 -3.71
CA LYS A 36 -6.91 -48.56 -3.51
C LYS A 36 -6.62 -47.24 -4.21
N THR A 37 -7.08 -47.09 -5.46
CA THR A 37 -6.88 -45.86 -6.24
C THR A 37 -7.70 -44.70 -5.69
N LEU A 38 -8.93 -44.95 -5.22
CA LEU A 38 -9.78 -43.96 -4.60
C LEU A 38 -9.20 -43.47 -3.27
N GLY A 39 -8.72 -44.38 -2.41
CA GLY A 39 -8.05 -44.02 -1.15
C GLY A 39 -6.77 -43.21 -1.40
N SER A 40 -5.93 -43.66 -2.33
CA SER A 40 -4.71 -42.93 -2.70
C SER A 40 -5.02 -41.55 -3.31
N ALA A 41 -6.13 -41.40 -4.03
CA ALA A 41 -6.57 -40.12 -4.58
C ALA A 41 -7.14 -39.18 -3.51
N ALA A 42 -7.86 -39.72 -2.53
CA ALA A 42 -8.35 -38.97 -1.37
C ALA A 42 -7.19 -38.43 -0.54
N ASP A 43 -6.21 -39.27 -0.19
CA ASP A 43 -5.00 -38.88 0.55
C ASP A 43 -4.18 -37.82 -0.20
N ARG A 44 -4.08 -37.95 -1.52
CA ARG A 44 -3.41 -36.94 -2.38
C ARG A 44 -4.17 -35.61 -2.42
N THR A 45 -5.48 -35.65 -2.45
CA THR A 45 -6.31 -34.43 -2.49
C THR A 45 -6.22 -33.70 -1.15
N GLU A 46 -6.24 -34.43 -0.04
CA GLU A 46 -6.11 -33.85 1.30
C GLU A 46 -4.71 -33.26 1.53
N SER A 47 -3.65 -33.95 1.10
CA SER A 47 -2.29 -33.41 1.16
C SER A 47 -2.10 -32.18 0.27
N LEU A 48 -2.67 -32.15 -0.94
CA LEU A 48 -2.68 -30.97 -1.81
C LEU A 48 -3.47 -29.80 -1.22
N ALA A 49 -4.63 -30.07 -0.63
CA ALA A 49 -5.45 -29.04 0.03
C ALA A 49 -4.70 -28.41 1.21
N SER A 50 -3.98 -29.22 1.98
CA SER A 50 -3.09 -28.76 3.06
C SER A 50 -1.92 -27.93 2.52
N GLU A 51 -1.27 -28.38 1.44
CA GLU A 51 -0.18 -27.65 0.78
C GLU A 51 -0.64 -26.30 0.21
N TRP A 52 -1.84 -26.25 -0.38
CA TRP A 52 -2.43 -25.01 -0.88
C TRP A 52 -2.75 -24.02 0.23
N ASN A 53 -3.31 -24.50 1.35
CA ASN A 53 -3.53 -23.67 2.52
C ASN A 53 -2.20 -23.09 3.01
N MET A 54 -1.18 -23.94 3.21
CA MET A 54 0.16 -23.54 3.64
C MET A 54 0.80 -22.51 2.68
N LYS A 55 0.66 -22.71 1.36
CA LYS A 55 1.19 -21.79 0.35
C LYS A 55 0.44 -20.45 0.34
N SER A 56 -0.87 -20.46 0.58
CA SER A 56 -1.67 -19.23 0.66
C SER A 56 -1.22 -18.31 1.81
N TYR A 57 -0.84 -18.88 2.95
CA TYR A 57 -0.26 -18.12 4.07
C TYR A 57 1.08 -17.50 3.69
N GLN A 58 1.98 -18.27 3.09
CA GLN A 58 3.30 -17.76 2.68
C GLN A 58 3.22 -16.65 1.62
N THR A 59 2.32 -16.79 0.64
CA THR A 59 2.09 -15.75 -0.38
C THR A 59 1.49 -14.49 0.23
N THR A 60 0.50 -14.62 1.11
CA THR A 60 -0.14 -13.47 1.77
C THR A 60 0.84 -12.69 2.65
N ASP A 61 1.72 -13.39 3.36
CA ASP A 61 2.74 -12.75 4.20
C ASP A 61 3.83 -12.07 3.37
N ALA A 62 4.28 -12.69 2.28
CA ALA A 62 5.23 -12.09 1.35
C ALA A 62 4.67 -10.79 0.75
N ASP A 63 3.43 -10.82 0.26
CA ASP A 63 2.78 -9.66 -0.34
C ASP A 63 2.57 -8.53 0.68
N ASN A 64 2.17 -8.87 1.92
CA ASN A 64 2.04 -7.90 3.00
C ASN A 64 3.38 -7.26 3.38
N ASN A 65 4.47 -8.02 3.37
CA ASN A 65 5.80 -7.51 3.69
C ASN A 65 6.35 -6.58 2.61
N ILE A 66 6.10 -6.90 1.34
CA ILE A 66 6.45 -6.04 0.18
C ILE A 66 5.70 -4.70 0.30
N ARG A 67 4.38 -4.76 0.52
CA ARG A 67 3.56 -3.55 0.72
C ARG A 67 4.08 -2.72 1.90
N LYS A 68 4.31 -3.32 3.07
CA LYS A 68 4.85 -2.58 4.22
C LYS A 68 6.17 -1.86 3.92
N HIS A 69 7.10 -2.52 3.21
CA HIS A 69 8.37 -1.91 2.82
C HIS A 69 8.18 -0.70 1.91
N GLU A 70 7.30 -0.80 0.93
CA GLU A 70 6.97 0.31 0.03
C GLU A 70 6.33 1.48 0.79
N ALA A 71 5.41 1.20 1.73
CA ALA A 71 4.82 2.22 2.60
C ALA A 71 5.87 2.97 3.41
N ASP A 72 6.77 2.23 4.07
CA ASP A 72 7.78 2.80 4.96
C ASP A 72 8.80 3.63 4.18
N TRP A 73 9.11 3.23 2.94
CA TRP A 73 9.91 4.03 2.01
C TRP A 73 9.26 5.39 1.73
N HIS A 74 8.00 5.39 1.28
CA HIS A 74 7.26 6.64 1.02
C HIS A 74 7.08 7.49 2.27
N LYS A 75 6.92 6.87 3.44
CA LYS A 75 6.72 7.59 4.70
C LYS A 75 7.94 8.39 5.10
N LYS A 76 9.16 7.88 4.87
CA LYS A 76 10.41 8.63 5.12
C LYS A 76 10.51 9.88 4.24
N ILE A 77 10.10 9.79 2.98
CA ILE A 77 10.10 10.92 2.03
C ILE A 77 9.05 11.96 2.47
N THR A 78 7.83 11.50 2.72
CA THR A 78 6.68 12.32 3.10
C THR A 78 6.95 13.07 4.41
N LEU A 79 7.62 12.44 5.38
CA LEU A 79 8.00 13.08 6.64
C LEU A 79 8.93 14.27 6.42
N SER A 80 9.95 14.11 5.58
CA SER A 80 10.88 15.19 5.25
C SER A 80 10.19 16.35 4.53
N ILE A 81 9.29 16.05 3.59
CA ILE A 81 8.47 17.06 2.88
C ILE A 81 7.52 17.77 3.86
N SER A 82 6.92 17.04 4.78
CA SER A 82 6.00 17.60 5.78
C SER A 82 6.70 18.62 6.68
N CYS A 83 7.95 18.39 7.05
CA CYS A 83 8.76 19.38 7.79
C CYS A 83 8.91 20.70 7.01
N LEU A 84 9.13 20.64 5.69
CA LEU A 84 9.20 21.84 4.85
C LEU A 84 7.86 22.56 4.78
N ILE A 85 6.76 21.82 4.63
CA ILE A 85 5.42 22.40 4.62
C ILE A 85 5.09 23.05 5.97
N PHE A 86 5.42 22.40 7.09
CA PHE A 86 5.23 22.98 8.42
C PHE A 86 6.05 24.25 8.64
N PHE A 87 7.25 24.34 8.08
CA PHE A 87 8.01 25.58 8.08
C PHE A 87 7.27 26.72 7.36
N PHE A 88 6.71 26.44 6.18
CA PHE A 88 5.89 27.40 5.42
C PHE A 88 4.53 27.70 6.07
N ILE A 89 4.04 26.87 6.99
CA ILE A 89 2.85 27.20 7.78
C ILE A 89 3.25 28.06 8.99
N GLY A 90 4.31 27.66 9.69
CA GLY A 90 4.77 28.31 10.92
C GLY A 90 5.30 29.72 10.72
N ALA A 91 6.08 29.97 9.65
CA ALA A 91 6.64 31.30 9.38
C ALA A 91 5.56 32.37 9.11
N PRO A 92 4.58 32.14 8.21
CA PRO A 92 3.40 33.00 8.05
C PRO A 92 2.57 33.19 9.31
N LEU A 93 2.29 32.13 10.06
CA LEU A 93 1.49 32.23 11.29
C LEU A 93 2.18 33.08 12.36
N GLY A 94 3.51 32.96 12.49
CA GLY A 94 4.32 33.79 13.37
C GLY A 94 4.35 35.27 12.95
N ALA A 95 4.37 35.55 11.65
CA ALA A 95 4.38 36.91 11.12
C ALA A 95 3.01 37.60 11.18
N ILE A 96 1.91 36.86 10.92
CA ILE A 96 0.54 37.39 10.91
C ILE A 96 0.06 37.69 12.33
N ILE A 97 0.30 36.77 13.29
CA ILE A 97 -0.25 36.87 14.65
C ILE A 97 0.68 37.73 15.53
N ARG A 98 0.65 39.05 15.32
CA ARG A 98 1.44 40.02 16.11
C ARG A 98 0.82 40.40 17.47
N LYS A 99 -0.45 40.04 17.73
CA LYS A 99 -1.23 40.48 18.92
C LYS A 99 -1.29 39.50 20.09
N GLY A 100 -0.47 38.45 20.10
CA GLY A 100 -0.27 37.57 21.26
C GLY A 100 1.22 37.36 21.48
N GLY A 101 1.67 37.23 22.73
CA GLY A 101 3.09 36.95 23.02
C GLY A 101 3.60 35.68 22.31
N LEU A 102 4.90 35.41 22.44
CA LEU A 102 5.63 34.34 21.72
C LEU A 102 4.94 32.95 21.73
N GLY A 103 4.05 32.66 22.69
CA GLY A 103 3.34 31.38 22.80
C GLY A 103 2.12 31.16 21.89
N MET A 104 1.40 32.22 21.47
CA MET A 104 0.19 32.05 20.64
C MET A 104 0.43 31.34 19.29
N PRO A 105 1.44 31.74 18.47
CA PRO A 105 1.73 31.01 17.22
C PRO A 105 2.20 29.57 17.47
N VAL A 106 2.86 29.30 18.60
CA VAL A 106 3.31 27.95 18.98
C VAL A 106 2.12 27.04 19.25
N VAL A 107 1.14 27.49 20.04
CA VAL A 107 -0.06 26.68 20.36
C VAL A 107 -0.85 26.33 19.10
N VAL A 108 -1.05 27.30 18.20
CA VAL A 108 -1.74 27.06 16.92
C VAL A 108 -0.97 26.06 16.06
N SER A 109 0.37 26.16 16.01
CA SER A 109 1.21 25.24 15.26
C SER A 109 1.12 23.80 15.80
N VAL A 110 1.13 23.62 17.12
CA VAL A 110 0.96 22.31 17.76
C VAL A 110 -0.42 21.72 17.45
N LEU A 111 -1.47 22.54 17.48
CA LEU A 111 -2.83 22.08 17.16
C LEU A 111 -2.93 21.56 15.72
N ILE A 112 -2.36 22.28 14.75
CA ILE A 112 -2.30 21.84 13.35
C ILE A 112 -1.45 20.56 13.22
N PHE A 113 -0.33 20.46 13.94
CA PHE A 113 0.50 19.26 13.95
C PHE A 113 -0.25 18.01 14.47
N VAL A 114 -1.06 18.17 15.52
CA VAL A 114 -1.91 17.07 16.04
C VAL A 114 -2.92 16.61 14.99
N ILE A 115 -3.59 17.55 14.31
CA ILE A 115 -4.54 17.22 13.23
C ILE A 115 -3.84 16.47 12.10
N TYR A 116 -2.67 16.96 11.67
CA TYR A 116 -1.83 16.27 10.69
C TYR A 116 -1.50 14.84 11.13
N TYR A 117 -1.08 14.65 12.39
CA TYR A 117 -0.71 13.33 12.90
C TYR A 117 -1.90 12.36 12.91
N ILE A 118 -3.09 12.84 13.26
CA ILE A 118 -4.32 12.03 13.22
C ILE A 118 -4.65 11.60 11.79
N ILE A 119 -4.58 12.53 10.83
CA ILE A 119 -4.83 12.24 9.40
C ILE A 119 -3.79 11.27 8.86
N ASP A 120 -2.51 11.51 9.11
CA ASP A 120 -1.40 10.68 8.65
C ASP A 120 -1.47 9.25 9.21
N SER A 121 -1.72 9.13 10.53
CA SER A 121 -1.87 7.84 11.20
C SER A 121 -3.11 7.08 10.68
N GLY A 122 -4.24 7.77 10.55
CA GLY A 122 -5.48 7.20 10.02
C GLY A 122 -5.34 6.73 8.57
N ALA A 123 -4.82 7.58 7.69
CA ALA A 123 -4.62 7.28 6.28
C ALA A 123 -3.59 6.15 6.07
N THR A 124 -2.51 6.13 6.87
CA THR A 124 -1.53 5.03 6.84
C THR A 124 -2.17 3.71 7.28
N ARG A 125 -3.09 3.73 8.27
CA ARG A 125 -3.80 2.53 8.72
C ARG A 125 -4.70 1.94 7.64
N VAL A 126 -5.47 2.79 6.95
CA VAL A 126 -6.36 2.38 5.83
C VAL A 126 -5.55 1.91 4.62
N ALA A 127 -4.42 2.54 4.33
CA ALA A 127 -3.48 2.07 3.30
C ALA A 127 -2.92 0.67 3.62
N LYS A 128 -2.62 0.40 4.90
CA LYS A 128 -2.12 -0.90 5.36
C LYS A 128 -3.21 -1.98 5.32
N SER A 129 -4.49 -1.67 5.56
CA SER A 129 -5.59 -2.64 5.42
C SER A 129 -5.87 -3.05 3.96
N GLY A 130 -5.35 -2.30 2.98
CA GLY A 130 -5.54 -2.61 1.56
C GLY A 130 -6.82 -2.06 0.96
N GLU A 131 -7.61 -1.32 1.73
CA GLU A 131 -8.80 -0.61 1.26
C GLU A 131 -8.45 0.60 0.38
N MET A 132 -7.24 1.17 0.56
CA MET A 132 -6.77 2.31 -0.21
C MET A 132 -5.37 2.05 -0.78
N ASN A 133 -5.08 2.64 -1.95
CA ASN A 133 -3.74 2.59 -2.52
C ASN A 133 -2.71 3.14 -1.51
N MET A 134 -1.64 2.38 -1.32
CA MET A 134 -0.62 2.63 -0.31
C MET A 134 0.10 3.96 -0.50
N VAL A 135 0.43 4.30 -1.74
CA VAL A 135 1.08 5.57 -2.08
C VAL A 135 0.13 6.73 -1.74
N LEU A 136 -1.13 6.64 -2.17
CA LEU A 136 -2.11 7.68 -1.85
C LEU A 136 -2.29 7.85 -0.33
N GLY A 137 -2.40 6.77 0.44
CA GLY A 137 -2.61 6.89 1.88
C GLY A 137 -1.44 7.43 2.67
N VAL A 138 -0.21 7.17 2.23
CA VAL A 138 0.97 7.79 2.84
C VAL A 138 1.09 9.26 2.44
N TRP A 139 0.70 9.64 1.22
CA TRP A 139 0.79 11.01 0.71
C TRP A 139 -0.41 11.89 1.06
N MET A 140 -1.52 11.32 1.53
CA MET A 140 -2.75 12.04 1.87
C MET A 140 -2.51 13.21 2.82
N SER A 141 -1.68 13.01 3.85
CA SER A 141 -1.36 14.06 4.81
C SER A 141 -0.66 15.24 4.14
N THR A 142 0.35 14.99 3.30
CA THR A 142 1.06 16.01 2.50
C THR A 142 0.16 16.71 1.49
N ILE A 143 -0.72 15.97 0.80
CA ILE A 143 -1.65 16.53 -0.20
C ILE A 143 -2.64 17.49 0.46
N VAL A 144 -3.08 17.22 1.69
CA VAL A 144 -3.94 18.11 2.45
C VAL A 144 -3.16 19.31 2.99
N LEU A 145 -1.93 19.10 3.47
CA LEU A 145 -1.14 20.14 4.12
C LEU A 145 -0.52 21.14 3.13
N ALA A 146 -0.12 20.68 1.94
CA ALA A 146 0.51 21.51 0.91
C ALA A 146 -0.33 22.72 0.46
N PRO A 147 -1.63 22.58 0.10
CA PRO A 147 -2.46 23.73 -0.26
C PRO A 147 -2.72 24.65 0.93
N ILE A 148 -2.83 24.11 2.15
CA ILE A 148 -3.00 24.91 3.37
C ILE A 148 -1.75 25.77 3.63
N GLY A 149 -0.55 25.18 3.52
CA GLY A 149 0.71 25.90 3.66
C GLY A 149 0.91 26.96 2.57
N ALA A 150 0.58 26.62 1.33
CA ALA A 150 0.61 27.58 0.23
C ALA A 150 -0.37 28.74 0.45
N PHE A 151 -1.60 28.45 0.91
CA PHE A 151 -2.61 29.46 1.22
C PHE A 151 -2.16 30.41 2.34
N PHE A 152 -1.61 29.89 3.44
CA PHE A 152 -1.09 30.72 4.52
C PHE A 152 0.10 31.58 4.08
N THR A 153 1.01 31.01 3.30
CA THR A 153 2.15 31.74 2.74
C THR A 153 1.68 32.86 1.82
N TYR A 154 0.74 32.57 0.91
CA TYR A 154 0.16 33.57 0.01
C TYR A 154 -0.51 34.70 0.79
N LYS A 155 -1.35 34.36 1.77
CA LYS A 155 -2.05 35.36 2.59
C LYS A 155 -1.08 36.22 3.39
N SER A 156 -0.05 35.64 4.02
CA SER A 156 0.97 36.42 4.73
C SER A 156 1.77 37.33 3.81
N ASN A 157 2.03 36.91 2.57
CA ASN A 157 2.74 37.72 1.59
C ASN A 157 1.87 38.88 1.06
N ASN A 158 0.57 38.65 0.87
CA ASN A 158 -0.37 39.69 0.43
C ASN A 158 -0.80 40.65 1.54
N ASP A 159 -0.89 40.19 2.80
CA ASP A 159 -1.13 41.04 3.99
C ASP A 159 0.16 41.70 4.52
N SER A 160 1.31 41.36 3.94
CA SER A 160 2.57 42.06 4.22
C SER A 160 2.58 43.39 3.48
N VAL A 161 2.14 44.41 4.21
CA VAL A 161 2.40 45.86 4.09
C VAL A 161 3.88 46.26 3.84
N VAL A 162 4.70 45.41 3.23
CA VAL A 162 6.13 45.65 2.96
C VAL A 162 6.36 46.49 1.69
N PHE A 163 5.32 46.80 0.90
CA PHE A 163 5.37 47.77 -0.20
C PHE A 163 4.45 49.01 0.00
N ASN A 164 4.10 49.34 1.25
CA ASN A 164 3.59 50.67 1.63
C ASN A 164 4.40 51.22 2.81
N ALA A 165 5.73 51.13 2.72
CA ALA A 165 6.61 52.03 3.45
C ALA A 165 6.90 53.23 2.53
N GLU A 166 5.87 54.04 2.26
CA GLU A 166 6.02 55.30 1.55
C GLU A 166 6.01 56.46 2.55
N VAL A 167 7.08 57.26 2.44
CA VAL A 167 7.39 58.59 3.04
C VAL A 167 7.88 58.62 4.49
#